data_AF-A0A0F9XGY6-F1
#
_entry.id   AF-A0A0F9XGY6-F1
#
_cell.length_a   1.000
_cell.length_b   1.000
_cell.length_c   1.000
_cell.angle_alpha   90.00
_cell.angle_beta   90.00
_cell.angle_gamma   90.00
#
_symmetry.space_group_name_H-M   'P 1'
#
loop_
_entity.id
_entity.type
_entity.pdbx_description
1 polymer ?
#
loop_
_entity_poly.entity_id
_entity_poly.type
_entity_poly.pdbx_seq_one_letter_code
_entity_poly.pdbx_strand_id
1 'polypeptide(L)'
;MSLASWKKEFYRTPANRVSKGWAMRHSIDKWTGLLCRNRRKHKVNLDEGVLYDNNNDSQQLGIDRHSCALCHHHQKNGCTTCPVKRTGKTCHTTYWDMVNDKKVAPMIRLLKKAQAIKRG
;
A
#
# COMPACT_ATOMS: atom_id res chain seq x y z
N MET A 1 -18.51 -10.37 1.61
CA MET A 1 -17.08 -10.00 1.58
C MET A 1 -16.82 -9.39 0.21
N SER A 2 -16.34 -8.15 0.20
CA SER A 2 -16.23 -7.25 -0.96
C SER A 2 -15.04 -6.27 -0.82
N LEU A 3 -14.74 -5.48 -1.86
CA LEU A 3 -13.75 -4.39 -1.77
C LEU A 3 -14.08 -3.39 -0.65
N ALA A 4 -15.35 -3.09 -0.42
CA ALA A 4 -15.76 -2.23 0.70
C ALA A 4 -15.34 -2.81 2.07
N SER A 5 -15.51 -4.12 2.26
CA SER A 5 -15.07 -4.79 3.49
C SER A 5 -13.54 -4.79 3.66
N TRP A 6 -12.80 -4.94 2.56
CA TRP A 6 -11.34 -4.83 2.57
C TRP A 6 -10.88 -3.42 2.95
N LYS A 7 -11.52 -2.39 2.38
CA LYS A 7 -11.25 -0.99 2.70
C LYS A 7 -11.52 -0.70 4.18
N LYS A 8 -12.61 -1.22 4.75
CA LYS A 8 -12.93 -1.04 6.17
C LYS A 8 -11.83 -1.55 7.11
N GLU A 9 -11.15 -2.63 6.74
CA GLU A 9 -10.07 -3.25 7.54
C GLU A 9 -8.70 -2.63 7.28
N PHE A 10 -8.30 -2.49 6.01
CA PHE A 10 -6.92 -2.16 5.63
C PHE A 10 -6.73 -0.76 5.03
N TYR A 11 -7.81 -0.06 4.67
CA TYR A 11 -7.74 1.21 3.94
C TYR A 11 -8.92 2.14 4.30
N ARG A 12 -9.21 2.27 5.59
CA ARG A 12 -10.41 2.96 6.11
C ARG A 12 -10.47 4.45 5.77
N THR A 13 -9.30 5.08 5.62
CA THR A 13 -9.18 6.48 5.24
C THR A 13 -8.48 6.58 3.88
N PRO A 14 -9.01 7.31 2.90
CA PRO A 14 -8.31 7.59 1.65
C PRO A 14 -6.94 8.22 1.90
N ALA A 15 -5.92 7.82 1.15
CA ALA A 15 -4.53 8.19 1.39
C ALA A 15 -4.27 9.71 1.46
N ASN A 16 -5.01 10.52 0.70
CA ASN A 16 -4.93 11.99 0.71
C ASN A 16 -5.52 12.63 1.98
N ARG A 17 -6.31 11.89 2.76
CA ARG A 17 -6.92 12.34 4.02
C ARG A 17 -6.18 11.81 5.26
N VAL A 18 -5.14 11.01 5.08
CA VAL A 18 -4.32 10.48 6.19
C VAL A 18 -3.31 11.54 6.60
N SER A 19 -3.22 11.87 7.88
CA SER A 19 -2.19 12.78 8.37
C SER A 19 -0.78 12.17 8.30
N LYS A 20 0.24 13.02 8.20
CA LYS A 20 1.63 12.60 8.01
C LYS A 20 2.13 11.61 9.07
N GLY A 21 1.72 11.77 10.33
CA GLY A 21 2.09 10.88 11.44
C GLY A 21 1.55 9.45 11.29
N TRP A 22 0.39 9.29 10.64
CA TRP A 22 -0.24 7.99 10.41
C TRP A 22 0.08 7.37 9.04
N ALA A 23 0.69 8.13 8.14
CA ALA A 23 0.95 7.72 6.77
C ALA A 23 1.76 6.41 6.67
N MET A 24 2.75 6.21 7.54
CA MET A 24 3.53 4.97 7.57
C MET A 24 2.67 3.75 7.93
N ARG A 25 1.91 3.83 9.03
CA ARG A 25 1.03 2.74 9.46
C ARG A 25 -0.03 2.43 8.39
N HIS A 26 -0.66 3.47 7.84
CA HIS A 26 -1.65 3.33 6.78
C HIS A 26 -1.08 2.63 5.53
N SER A 27 0.11 3.02 5.09
CA SER A 27 0.80 2.33 3.99
C SER A 27 1.07 0.85 4.33
N ILE A 28 1.53 0.53 5.55
CA ILE A 28 1.75 -0.86 5.98
C ILE A 28 0.44 -1.66 6.00
N ASP A 29 -0.64 -1.09 6.54
CA ASP A 29 -1.95 -1.73 6.62
C ASP A 29 -2.50 -2.03 5.22
N LYS A 30 -2.42 -1.06 4.29
CA LYS A 30 -2.79 -1.24 2.88
C LYS A 30 -2.09 -2.44 2.27
N TRP A 31 -0.75 -2.47 2.36
CA TRP A 31 0.03 -3.56 1.77
C TRP A 31 -0.21 -4.89 2.47
N THR A 32 -0.46 -4.88 3.78
CA THR A 32 -0.83 -6.07 4.55
C THR A 32 -2.15 -6.65 4.05
N GLY A 33 -3.13 -5.82 3.73
CA GLY A 33 -4.40 -6.26 3.14
C GLY A 33 -4.25 -7.00 1.81
N LEU A 34 -3.18 -6.77 1.05
CA LEU A 34 -2.95 -7.41 -0.25
C LEU A 34 -2.40 -8.84 -0.14
N LEU A 35 -2.00 -9.28 1.05
CA LEU A 35 -1.59 -10.67 1.28
C LEU A 35 -2.70 -11.63 0.82
N CYS A 36 -2.31 -12.77 0.23
CA CYS A 36 -3.24 -13.75 -0.33
C CYS A 36 -4.36 -14.14 0.65
N ARG A 37 -4.02 -14.39 1.92
CA ARG A 37 -5.00 -14.71 2.98
C ARG A 37 -6.04 -13.60 3.20
N ASN A 38 -5.63 -12.33 3.14
CA ASN A 38 -6.49 -11.18 3.38
C ASN A 38 -7.35 -10.88 2.14
N ARG A 39 -6.79 -11.01 0.94
CA ARG A 39 -7.56 -10.93 -0.31
C ARG A 39 -8.64 -12.00 -0.38
N ARG A 40 -8.29 -13.26 -0.07
CA ARG A 40 -9.25 -14.38 0.02
C ARG A 40 -10.33 -14.12 1.08
N LYS A 41 -9.94 -13.66 2.27
CA LYS A 41 -10.87 -13.25 3.32
C LYS A 41 -11.87 -12.21 2.81
N HIS A 42 -11.46 -11.21 2.03
CA HIS A 42 -12.39 -10.19 1.54
C HIS A 42 -12.98 -10.48 0.16
N LYS A 43 -12.70 -11.63 -0.45
CA LYS A 43 -13.14 -12.02 -1.81
C LYS A 43 -12.77 -10.96 -2.87
N VAL A 44 -11.58 -10.39 -2.77
CA VAL A 44 -11.05 -9.41 -3.73
C VAL A 44 -9.87 -9.98 -4.52
N ASN A 45 -9.72 -9.53 -5.76
CA ASN A 45 -8.58 -9.88 -6.61
C ASN A 45 -7.62 -8.71 -6.77
N LEU A 46 -6.38 -9.05 -7.11
CA LEU A 46 -5.30 -8.11 -7.34
C LEU A 46 -4.67 -8.48 -8.67
N ASP A 47 -4.73 -7.57 -9.63
CA ASP A 47 -4.17 -7.75 -10.96
C ASP A 47 -3.73 -6.40 -11.53
N GLU A 48 -2.56 -6.38 -12.20
CA GLU A 48 -1.97 -5.16 -12.79
C GLU A 48 -1.92 -3.95 -11.83
N GLY A 49 -1.73 -4.21 -10.53
CA GLY A 49 -1.73 -3.16 -9.52
C GLY A 49 -3.11 -2.58 -9.19
N VAL A 50 -4.21 -3.23 -9.58
CA VAL A 50 -5.58 -2.86 -9.26
C VAL A 50 -6.21 -3.91 -8.35
N LEU A 51 -6.82 -3.46 -7.26
CA LEU A 51 -7.61 -4.30 -6.35
C LEU A 51 -9.10 -4.14 -6.67
N TYR A 52 -9.81 -5.23 -6.96
CA TYR A 52 -11.21 -5.22 -7.39
C TYR A 52 -12.02 -6.38 -6.80
N ASP A 53 -13.35 -6.25 -6.84
CA ASP A 53 -14.31 -7.28 -6.44
C ASP A 53 -14.88 -7.99 -7.67
N ASN A 54 -14.80 -9.32 -7.73
CA ASN A 54 -15.29 -10.10 -8.87
C ASN A 54 -16.79 -9.97 -9.13
N ASN A 55 -17.56 -9.58 -8.11
CA ASN A 55 -19.00 -9.45 -8.24
C ASN A 55 -19.42 -8.03 -8.61
N ASN A 56 -18.45 -7.10 -8.72
CA ASN A 56 -18.74 -5.70 -9.00
C ASN A 56 -17.52 -4.94 -9.55
N ASP A 57 -17.38 -4.97 -10.88
CA ASP A 57 -16.28 -4.31 -11.60
C ASP A 57 -16.26 -2.78 -11.45
N SER A 58 -17.35 -2.17 -10.98
CA SER A 58 -17.41 -0.72 -10.71
C SER A 58 -16.62 -0.32 -9.44
N GLN A 59 -16.24 -1.29 -8.61
CA GLN A 59 -15.47 -1.02 -7.38
C GLN A 59 -14.02 -1.50 -7.53
N GLN A 60 -13.15 -0.56 -7.87
CA GLN A 60 -11.71 -0.78 -7.98
C GLN A 60 -10.91 0.15 -7.06
N LEU A 61 -9.65 -0.21 -6.80
CA LEU A 61 -8.67 0.62 -6.12
C LEU A 61 -7.29 0.37 -6.73
N GLY A 62 -6.73 1.40 -7.38
CA GLY A 62 -5.33 1.38 -7.80
C GLY A 62 -4.40 1.29 -6.59
N ILE A 63 -3.50 0.31 -6.57
CA ILE A 63 -2.48 0.08 -5.56
C ILE A 63 -1.20 0.81 -5.95
N ASP A 64 -1.31 2.11 -6.19
CA ASP A 64 -0.23 2.93 -6.73
C ASP A 64 0.16 4.05 -5.75
N ARG A 65 0.81 5.09 -6.30
CA ARG A 65 1.17 6.32 -5.58
C ARG A 65 -0.06 7.12 -5.11
N HIS A 66 -1.17 7.08 -5.84
CA HIS A 66 -2.40 7.82 -5.52
C HIS A 66 -3.15 7.20 -4.35
N SER A 67 -2.99 5.89 -4.10
CA SER A 67 -3.48 5.24 -2.87
C SER A 67 -2.43 5.10 -1.78
N CYS A 68 -1.27 5.76 -1.88
CA CYS A 68 -0.21 5.66 -0.88
C CYS A 68 -0.12 6.94 -0.05
N ALA A 69 -0.42 6.85 1.26
CA ALA A 69 -0.35 8.02 2.14
C ALA A 69 1.06 8.63 2.18
N LEU A 70 2.12 7.79 2.18
CA LEU A 70 3.50 8.29 2.08
C LEU A 70 3.74 9.07 0.78
N CYS A 71 3.24 8.60 -0.37
CA CYS A 71 3.40 9.34 -1.62
C CYS A 71 2.67 10.68 -1.59
N HIS A 72 1.46 10.75 -1.02
CA HIS A 72 0.76 12.04 -0.85
C HIS A 72 1.58 13.07 -0.06
N HIS A 73 2.31 12.63 0.97
CA HIS A 73 3.12 13.53 1.81
C HIS A 73 4.53 13.82 1.26
N HIS A 74 5.07 12.97 0.39
CA HIS A 74 6.50 13.00 0.05
C HIS A 74 6.80 13.04 -1.45
N GLN A 75 5.83 12.74 -2.33
CA GLN A 75 6.06 12.64 -3.78
C GLN A 75 6.38 14.00 -4.42
N LYS A 76 5.79 15.10 -3.93
CA LYS A 76 6.11 16.46 -4.43
C LYS A 76 7.60 16.79 -4.32
N ASN A 77 8.29 16.17 -3.35
CA ASN A 77 9.72 16.35 -3.14
C ASN A 77 10.53 15.20 -3.77
N GLY A 78 10.01 14.53 -4.80
CA GLY A 78 10.67 13.37 -5.42
C GLY A 78 10.90 12.20 -4.47
N CYS A 79 10.07 12.05 -3.42
CA CYS A 79 10.24 11.07 -2.35
C CYS A 79 11.55 11.21 -1.53
N THR A 80 12.26 12.33 -1.62
CA THR A 80 13.52 12.58 -0.87
C THR A 80 13.33 12.46 0.63
N THR A 81 12.21 12.93 1.14
CA THR A 81 11.85 12.88 2.57
C THR A 81 11.02 11.65 2.95
N CYS A 82 10.76 10.74 2.01
CA CYS A 82 10.01 9.53 2.28
C CYS A 82 10.82 8.63 3.23
N PRO A 83 10.21 8.09 4.30
CA PRO A 83 10.91 7.20 5.24
C PRO A 83 11.57 5.99 4.58
N VAL A 84 11.02 5.50 3.45
CA VAL A 84 11.61 4.39 2.67
C VAL A 84 13.03 4.71 2.21
N LYS A 85 13.34 5.97 1.89
CA LYS A 85 14.67 6.37 1.41
C LYS A 85 15.77 6.06 2.44
N ARG A 86 15.44 6.07 3.74
CA ARG A 86 16.37 5.75 4.83
C ARG A 86 16.86 4.31 4.80
N THR A 87 16.15 3.40 4.12
CA THR A 87 16.60 2.01 3.98
C THR A 87 17.65 1.84 2.88
N GLY A 88 18.05 2.91 2.19
CA GLY A 88 18.91 2.87 1.00
C GLY A 88 18.22 2.27 -0.24
N LYS A 89 16.89 2.07 -0.20
CA LYS A 89 16.10 1.45 -1.28
C LYS A 89 14.97 2.38 -1.72
N THR A 90 14.35 2.05 -2.84
CA THR A 90 13.12 2.68 -3.31
C THR A 90 11.97 1.68 -3.26
N CYS A 91 10.73 2.18 -3.27
CA CYS A 91 9.55 1.32 -3.35
C CYS A 91 9.27 0.83 -4.79
N HIS A 92 9.98 1.34 -5.80
CA HIS A 92 9.71 1.06 -7.22
C HIS A 92 9.86 -0.42 -7.57
N THR A 93 11.00 -1.03 -7.23
CA THR A 93 11.24 -2.46 -7.49
C THR A 93 10.19 -3.34 -6.83
N THR A 94 9.92 -3.11 -5.54
CA THR A 94 8.93 -3.90 -4.79
C THR A 94 7.49 -3.66 -5.25
N TYR A 95 7.21 -2.54 -5.92
CA TYR A 95 5.92 -2.30 -6.56
C TYR A 95 5.79 -3.17 -7.82
N TRP A 96 6.82 -3.21 -8.67
CA TRP A 96 6.81 -4.06 -9.86
C TRP A 96 6.83 -5.55 -9.55
N ASP A 97 7.49 -5.97 -8.47
CA ASP A 97 7.37 -7.35 -7.95
C ASP A 97 5.90 -7.72 -7.66
N MET A 98 5.10 -6.75 -7.17
CA MET A 98 3.68 -6.96 -6.93
C MET A 98 2.87 -6.97 -8.23
N VAL A 99 3.14 -6.04 -9.15
CA VAL A 99 2.43 -5.96 -10.43
C VAL A 99 2.67 -7.21 -11.28
N ASN A 100 3.92 -7.64 -11.40
CA ASN A 100 4.32 -8.74 -12.29
C ASN A 100 4.11 -10.11 -11.65
N ASP A 101 4.43 -10.26 -10.36
CA ASP A 101 4.48 -11.58 -9.71
C ASP A 101 3.52 -11.72 -8.52
N LYS A 102 2.69 -10.70 -8.23
CA LYS A 102 1.80 -10.66 -7.05
C LYS A 102 2.58 -10.81 -5.73
N LYS A 103 3.88 -10.50 -5.73
CA LYS A 103 4.77 -10.53 -4.55
C LYS A 103 4.58 -9.27 -3.71
N VAL A 104 3.68 -9.37 -2.72
CA VAL A 104 3.35 -8.27 -1.80
C VAL A 104 4.34 -8.14 -0.63
N ALA A 105 4.89 -9.26 -0.15
CA ALA A 105 5.73 -9.30 1.04
C ALA A 105 7.00 -8.41 1.00
N PRO A 106 7.69 -8.25 -0.15
CA PRO A 106 8.84 -7.34 -0.26
C PRO A 106 8.53 -5.91 0.19
N MET A 107 7.40 -5.33 -0.25
CA MET A 107 7.02 -3.97 0.14
C MET A 107 6.70 -3.87 1.63
N ILE A 108 6.00 -4.87 2.20
CA ILE A 108 5.69 -4.87 3.65
C ILE A 108 6.99 -4.87 4.46
N ARG A 109 7.97 -5.71 4.08
CA ARG A 109 9.29 -5.75 4.74
C ARG A 109 10.02 -4.41 4.61
N LEU A 110 9.97 -3.79 3.44
CA LEU A 110 10.57 -2.49 3.19
C LEU A 110 9.96 -1.40 4.08
N LEU A 111 8.63 -1.32 4.15
CA LEU A 111 7.91 -0.34 4.97
C LEU A 111 8.16 -0.55 6.47
N LYS A 112 8.15 -1.80 6.95
CA LYS A 112 8.48 -2.12 8.35
C LYS A 112 9.92 -1.78 8.69
N LYS A 113 10.88 -2.05 7.79
CA LYS A 113 12.27 -1.64 7.95
C LYS A 113 12.38 -0.12 8.05
N ALA A 114 11.70 0.61 7.17
CA ALA A 114 11.67 2.08 7.19
C ALA A 114 11.04 2.64 8.48
N GLN A 115 10.02 1.98 9.03
CA GLN A 115 9.39 2.35 10.30
C GLN A 115 10.32 2.13 11.50
N ALA A 116 11.12 1.07 11.50
CA ALA A 116 12.04 0.73 12.58
C ALA A 116 13.27 1.66 12.66
N ILE A 117 13.65 2.29 11.54
CA ILE A 117 14.71 3.29 11.52
C ILE A 117 14.18 4.57 12.19
N LYS A 118 14.46 4.72 13.49
CA LYS A 118 14.17 5.93 14.27
C LYS A 118 14.77 7.15 13.56
N ARG A 119 14.10 8.29 13.68
CA ARG A 119 14.73 9.58 13.40
C ARG A 119 15.84 9.74 14.43
N GLY A 120 17.08 9.52 14.02
CA GLY A 120 18.23 10.12 14.70
C GLY A 120 18.15 11.63 14.60
#